data_AF-A0A6P1KT27-F1
#
_entry.id   AF-A0A6P1KT27-F1
#
_cell.length_a   1.000
_cell.length_b   1.000
_cell.length_c   1.000
_cell.angle_alpha   90.00
_cell.angle_beta   90.00
_cell.angle_gamma   90.00
#
_symmetry.space_group_name_H-M   'P 1'
#
loop_
_entity.id
_entity.type
_entity.pdbx_description
1 polymer ?
#
loop_
_entity_poly.entity_id
_entity_poly.type
_entity_poly.pdbx_seq_one_letter_code
_entity_poly.pdbx_strand_id
1 'polypeptide(L)'
;MWTQIDTYISQVTGEKFQSQQRRSVGGGCINQGYAVSNGEITYFVKLNLASQVAMFEAEALGLKEMLATASIRIPKPICWGVAENSSYIVLEWLELGNGNSNSWEEMGRKLAAMHQASSSQGFGWKINNTIGSTPQINTWTPDWTEFYIKHRLGYQFQLARRRGGSFPQQEKLLATIPELLAHQVQPSLVHGDLWGGNAGCTASGEPVIFDPATYFGDREVDIAMTELFGGFPAAFYKGYNEVFPLDAGYEQRKTLYNLYHILNHFNLFGGGYASQANRMIDQILR
;
A
#
# COMPACT_ATOMS: atom_id res chain seq x y z
N MET A 1 13.59 -20.35 -15.45
CA MET A 1 12.83 -19.15 -15.03
C MET A 1 13.52 -17.87 -15.50
N TRP A 2 14.73 -17.55 -15.03
CA TRP A 2 15.40 -16.28 -15.33
C TRP A 2 15.60 -15.96 -16.81
N THR A 3 15.93 -16.93 -17.65
CA THR A 3 16.04 -16.72 -19.11
C THR A 3 14.72 -16.25 -19.74
N GLN A 4 13.57 -16.72 -19.22
CA GLN A 4 12.25 -16.26 -19.68
C GLN A 4 11.99 -14.83 -19.25
N ILE A 5 12.35 -14.48 -18.01
CA ILE A 5 12.25 -13.10 -17.49
C ILE A 5 13.14 -12.16 -18.31
N ASP A 6 14.41 -12.51 -18.53
CA ASP A 6 15.35 -11.71 -19.34
C ASP A 6 14.84 -11.50 -20.77
N THR A 7 14.29 -12.55 -21.37
CA THR A 7 13.68 -12.49 -22.71
C THR A 7 12.49 -11.53 -22.72
N TYR A 8 11.62 -11.59 -21.72
CA TYR A 8 10.45 -10.73 -21.67
C TYR A 8 10.80 -9.27 -21.36
N ILE A 9 11.79 -9.03 -20.49
CA ILE A 9 12.37 -7.70 -20.30
C ILE A 9 12.83 -7.16 -21.66
N SER A 10 13.60 -7.95 -22.41
CA SER A 10 14.11 -7.53 -23.72
C SER A 10 13.01 -7.19 -24.72
N GLN A 11 11.92 -7.97 -24.72
CA GLN A 11 10.77 -7.73 -25.59
C GLN A 11 10.02 -6.45 -25.24
N VAL A 12 9.85 -6.17 -23.94
CA VAL A 12 9.08 -5.00 -23.48
C VAL A 12 9.90 -3.71 -23.56
N THR A 13 11.21 -3.76 -23.31
CA THR A 13 12.08 -2.58 -23.40
C THR A 13 12.57 -2.30 -24.81
N GLY A 14 12.59 -3.31 -25.69
CA GLY A 14 13.19 -3.21 -27.02
C GLY A 14 14.73 -3.30 -27.02
N GLU A 15 15.35 -3.47 -25.85
CA GLU A 15 16.79 -3.56 -25.67
C GLU A 15 17.18 -4.96 -25.20
N LYS A 16 18.28 -5.52 -25.72
CA LYS A 16 18.73 -6.85 -25.31
C LYS A 16 19.15 -6.83 -23.84
N PHE A 17 18.43 -7.57 -23.01
CA PHE A 17 18.76 -7.78 -21.60
C PHE A 17 19.12 -9.25 -21.35
N GLN A 18 20.29 -9.46 -20.74
CA GLN A 18 20.73 -10.77 -20.28
C GLN A 18 21.40 -10.61 -18.93
N SER A 19 20.80 -11.18 -17.89
CA SER A 19 21.29 -11.01 -16.54
C SER A 19 22.63 -11.72 -16.33
N GLN A 20 23.60 -10.97 -15.79
CA GLN A 20 24.94 -11.46 -15.43
C GLN A 20 25.05 -11.65 -13.92
N GLN A 21 24.38 -10.80 -13.15
CA GLN A 21 24.38 -10.82 -11.69
C GLN A 21 22.96 -10.83 -11.14
N ARG A 22 22.77 -11.60 -10.07
CA ARG A 22 21.50 -11.70 -9.34
C ARG A 22 21.83 -11.73 -7.86
N ARG A 23 21.43 -10.69 -7.14
CA ARG A 23 21.68 -10.55 -5.70
C ARG A 23 20.34 -10.57 -4.97
N SER A 24 20.19 -11.45 -3.99
CA SER A 24 19.03 -11.42 -3.10
C SER A 24 19.04 -10.12 -2.31
N VAL A 25 17.90 -9.46 -2.26
CA VAL A 25 17.66 -8.23 -1.50
C VAL A 25 16.34 -8.39 -0.73
N GLY A 26 15.98 -7.44 0.11
CA GLY A 26 14.66 -7.44 0.76
C GLY A 26 13.54 -7.44 -0.28
N GLY A 27 12.51 -8.27 -0.08
CA GLY A 27 11.33 -8.38 -0.95
C GLY A 27 10.00 -8.20 -0.21
N GLY A 28 10.04 -7.61 0.98
CA GLY A 28 8.91 -7.59 1.92
C GLY A 28 8.72 -8.92 2.67
N CYS A 29 7.58 -9.09 3.32
CA CYS A 29 7.31 -10.24 4.19
C CYS A 29 6.92 -11.53 3.45
N ILE A 30 6.51 -11.44 2.18
CA ILE A 30 5.86 -12.55 1.45
C ILE A 30 6.53 -12.92 0.11
N ASN A 31 7.39 -12.05 -0.44
CA ASN A 31 8.03 -12.25 -1.74
C ASN A 31 9.55 -12.35 -1.58
N GLN A 32 10.18 -13.00 -2.56
CA GLN A 32 11.63 -13.00 -2.68
C GLN A 32 12.07 -11.86 -3.60
N GLY A 33 12.89 -10.94 -3.10
CA GLY A 33 13.39 -9.79 -3.85
C GLY A 33 14.79 -10.03 -4.42
N TYR A 34 15.02 -9.61 -5.66
CA TYR A 34 16.31 -9.73 -6.35
C TYR A 34 16.68 -8.42 -7.06
N ALA A 35 17.94 -7.99 -6.91
CA ALA A 35 18.57 -7.07 -7.84
C ALA A 35 19.14 -7.90 -9.00
N VAL A 36 18.62 -7.68 -10.21
CA VAL A 36 18.99 -8.42 -11.43
C VAL A 36 19.65 -7.45 -12.40
N SER A 37 20.93 -7.68 -12.71
CA SER A 37 21.74 -6.74 -13.49
C SER A 37 22.42 -7.43 -14.67
N ASN A 38 22.53 -6.70 -15.79
CA ASN A 38 23.37 -7.09 -16.93
C ASN A 38 24.76 -6.39 -16.91
N GLY A 39 25.10 -5.68 -15.84
CA GLY A 39 26.33 -4.89 -15.70
C GLY A 39 26.18 -3.41 -16.06
N GLU A 40 25.12 -3.03 -16.77
CA GLU A 40 24.83 -1.64 -17.16
C GLU A 40 23.50 -1.15 -16.55
N ILE A 41 22.47 -2.00 -16.64
CA ILE A 41 21.12 -1.75 -16.14
C ILE A 41 20.82 -2.78 -15.05
N THR A 42 20.18 -2.31 -13.99
CA THR A 42 19.67 -3.15 -12.91
C THR A 42 18.15 -3.01 -12.83
N TYR A 43 17.48 -4.13 -12.58
CA TYR A 43 16.06 -4.18 -12.26
C TYR A 43 15.85 -4.78 -10.88
N PHE A 44 14.76 -4.37 -10.23
CA PHE A 44 14.26 -5.04 -9.05
C PHE A 44 13.23 -6.09 -9.47
N VAL A 45 13.43 -7.35 -9.08
CA VAL A 45 12.52 -8.44 -9.41
C VAL A 45 11.97 -9.05 -8.13
N LYS A 46 10.64 -9.09 -8.00
CA LYS A 46 9.98 -9.87 -6.95
C LYS A 46 9.49 -11.19 -7.53
N LEU A 47 9.65 -12.27 -6.77
CA LEU A 47 9.18 -13.60 -7.11
C LEU A 47 8.21 -14.14 -6.06
N ASN A 48 7.23 -14.92 -6.53
CA ASN A 48 6.35 -15.74 -5.70
C ASN A 48 5.92 -17.01 -6.47
N LEU A 49 5.04 -17.84 -5.89
CA LEU A 49 4.43 -18.99 -6.55
C LEU A 49 3.63 -18.54 -7.78
N ALA A 50 3.63 -19.34 -8.86
CA ALA A 50 2.89 -19.04 -10.09
C ALA A 50 1.41 -18.66 -9.88
N SER A 51 0.75 -19.25 -8.86
CA SER A 51 -0.64 -18.94 -8.50
C SER A 51 -0.86 -17.49 -8.06
N GLN A 52 0.20 -16.79 -7.67
CA GLN A 52 0.14 -15.41 -7.18
C GLN A 52 0.30 -14.37 -8.31
N VAL A 53 0.22 -14.74 -9.59
CA VAL A 53 0.39 -13.79 -10.70
C VAL A 53 -0.58 -12.60 -10.64
N ALA A 54 -1.82 -12.83 -10.17
CA ALA A 54 -2.82 -11.77 -10.03
C ALA A 54 -2.41 -10.68 -9.01
N MET A 55 -1.63 -11.04 -7.99
CA MET A 55 -1.08 -10.08 -7.03
C MET A 55 -0.10 -9.12 -7.71
N PHE A 56 0.80 -9.65 -8.54
CA PHE A 56 1.76 -8.83 -9.27
C PHE A 56 1.13 -8.02 -10.40
N GLU A 57 0.10 -8.54 -11.06
CA GLU A 57 -0.72 -7.76 -11.99
C GLU A 57 -1.36 -6.56 -11.28
N ALA A 58 -1.96 -6.79 -10.11
CA ALA A 58 -2.59 -5.73 -9.34
C ALA A 58 -1.59 -4.68 -8.83
N GLU A 59 -0.42 -5.11 -8.35
CA GLU A 59 0.66 -4.22 -7.94
C GLU A 59 1.16 -3.37 -9.12
N ALA A 60 1.42 -3.99 -10.28
CA ALA A 60 1.85 -3.27 -11.48
C ALA A 60 0.82 -2.22 -11.93
N LEU A 61 -0.48 -2.56 -11.86
CA LEU A 61 -1.55 -1.63 -12.19
C LEU A 61 -1.68 -0.49 -11.16
N GLY A 62 -1.42 -0.75 -9.88
CA GLY A 62 -1.44 0.27 -8.83
C GLY A 62 -0.29 1.26 -8.98
N LEU A 63 0.91 0.75 -9.25
CA LEU A 63 2.08 1.57 -9.59
C LEU A 63 1.82 2.43 -10.84
N LYS A 64 1.21 1.88 -11.88
CA LYS A 64 0.83 2.66 -13.09
C LYS A 64 -0.19 3.75 -12.78
N GLU A 65 -1.18 3.47 -11.94
CA GLU A 65 -2.20 4.45 -11.54
C GLU A 65 -1.56 5.63 -10.79
N MET A 66 -0.67 5.35 -9.84
CA MET A 66 0.06 6.40 -9.10
C MET A 66 1.07 7.13 -9.99
N LEU A 67 1.75 6.46 -10.92
CA LEU A 67 2.64 7.13 -11.88
C LEU A 67 1.90 8.16 -12.75
N ALA A 68 0.65 7.86 -13.11
CA ALA A 68 -0.15 8.73 -13.97
C ALA A 68 -0.51 10.08 -13.31
N THR A 69 -0.43 10.20 -11.98
CA THR A 69 -0.65 11.47 -11.28
C THR A 69 0.51 12.44 -11.43
N ALA A 70 1.69 11.95 -11.84
CA ALA A 70 2.94 12.72 -11.95
C ALA A 70 3.30 13.52 -10.67
N SER A 71 2.93 13.04 -9.48
CA SER A 71 3.09 13.77 -8.22
C SER A 71 4.34 13.36 -7.41
N ILE A 72 4.47 12.07 -7.10
CA ILE A 72 5.54 11.49 -6.29
C ILE A 72 6.33 10.43 -7.07
N ARG A 73 7.58 10.17 -6.68
CA ARG A 73 8.37 9.12 -7.34
C ARG A 73 7.80 7.76 -6.99
N ILE A 74 7.57 6.96 -8.04
CA ILE A 74 7.13 5.58 -7.98
C ILE A 74 8.09 4.76 -8.85
N PRO A 75 8.51 3.54 -8.44
CA PRO A 75 9.28 2.66 -9.31
C PRO A 75 8.44 2.24 -10.52
N LYS A 76 8.99 2.38 -11.73
CA LYS A 76 8.27 2.01 -12.95
C LYS A 76 8.09 0.49 -13.03
N PRO A 77 6.85 -0.01 -13.21
CA PRO A 77 6.62 -1.42 -13.52
C PRO A 77 6.97 -1.70 -14.97
N ILE A 78 7.99 -2.53 -15.19
CA ILE A 78 8.49 -2.89 -16.52
C ILE A 78 7.62 -3.99 -17.11
N CYS A 79 7.56 -5.15 -16.45
CA CYS A 79 6.76 -6.29 -16.89
C CYS A 79 6.46 -7.24 -15.73
N TRP A 80 5.47 -8.11 -15.88
CA TRP A 80 5.11 -9.14 -14.90
C TRP A 80 4.53 -10.36 -15.62
N GLY A 81 4.54 -11.51 -14.96
CA GLY A 81 3.99 -12.73 -15.57
C GLY A 81 4.33 -13.98 -14.77
N VAL A 82 4.28 -15.12 -15.47
CA VAL A 82 4.70 -16.42 -14.94
C VAL A 82 5.90 -16.92 -15.74
N ALA A 83 6.91 -17.42 -15.03
CA ALA A 83 8.07 -18.08 -15.61
C ALA A 83 8.29 -19.40 -14.85
N GLU A 84 8.19 -20.52 -15.57
CA GLU A 84 8.12 -21.87 -14.99
C GLU A 84 7.06 -21.95 -13.87
N ASN A 85 7.46 -22.22 -12.63
CA ASN A 85 6.58 -22.40 -11.47
C ASN A 85 6.49 -21.14 -10.58
N SER A 86 6.99 -20.00 -11.05
CA SER A 86 7.03 -18.75 -10.31
C SER A 86 6.31 -17.63 -11.04
N SER A 87 5.57 -16.81 -10.31
CA SER A 87 5.13 -15.51 -10.79
C SER A 87 6.19 -14.46 -10.48
N TYR A 88 6.21 -13.37 -11.25
CA TYR A 88 7.16 -12.29 -11.06
C TYR A 88 6.58 -10.93 -11.44
N ILE A 89 7.18 -9.89 -10.86
CA ILE A 89 7.12 -8.50 -11.34
C ILE A 89 8.54 -7.96 -11.45
N VAL A 90 8.82 -7.27 -12.55
CA VAL A 90 10.06 -6.53 -12.82
C VAL A 90 9.76 -5.05 -12.68
N LEU A 91 10.47 -4.40 -11.78
CA LEU A 91 10.39 -2.97 -11.51
C LEU A 91 11.73 -2.30 -11.83
N GLU A 92 11.66 -1.00 -12.09
CA GLU A 92 12.82 -0.13 -12.06
C GLU A 92 13.62 -0.30 -10.76
N TRP A 93 14.94 -0.44 -10.88
CA TRP A 93 15.82 -0.40 -9.72
C TRP A 93 16.02 1.05 -9.27
N LEU A 94 15.82 1.31 -7.98
CA LEU A 94 16.06 2.60 -7.36
C LEU A 94 17.16 2.44 -6.32
N GLU A 95 18.23 3.22 -6.46
CA GLU A 95 19.23 3.34 -5.40
C GLU A 95 18.64 4.16 -4.27
N LEU A 96 18.27 3.48 -3.18
CA LEU A 96 17.74 4.12 -1.98
C LEU A 96 18.88 4.73 -1.15
N GLY A 97 18.61 5.90 -0.59
CA GLY A 97 19.51 6.62 0.29
C GLY A 97 18.79 7.14 1.52
N ASN A 98 19.48 7.99 2.26
CA ASN A 98 18.90 8.66 3.42
C ASN A 98 18.24 9.97 3.01
N GLY A 99 16.98 10.15 3.38
CA GLY A 99 16.30 11.44 3.27
C GLY A 99 16.70 12.38 4.40
N ASN A 100 16.71 13.68 4.14
CA ASN A 100 16.82 14.71 5.17
C ASN A 100 15.44 15.34 5.46
N SER A 101 15.38 16.31 6.38
CA SER A 101 14.13 16.98 6.73
C SER A 101 13.40 17.59 5.52
N ASN A 102 14.14 18.16 4.55
CA ASN A 102 13.55 18.77 3.36
C ASN A 102 12.98 17.71 2.42
N SER A 103 13.65 16.57 2.26
CA SER A 103 13.12 15.43 1.50
C SER A 103 11.79 14.93 2.08
N TRP A 104 11.70 14.79 3.41
CA TRP A 104 10.46 14.35 4.06
C TRP A 104 9.34 15.38 3.96
N GLU A 105 9.66 16.68 4.10
CA GLU A 105 8.70 17.75 3.86
C GLU A 105 8.15 17.72 2.42
N GLU A 106 9.04 17.54 1.44
CA GLU A 106 8.66 17.39 0.05
C GLU A 106 7.86 16.10 -0.22
N MET A 107 8.16 15.02 0.48
CA MET A 107 7.36 13.79 0.43
C MET A 107 5.91 14.06 0.85
N GLY A 108 5.71 14.81 1.92
CA GLY A 108 4.38 15.21 2.39
C GLY A 108 3.61 15.98 1.32
N ARG A 109 4.25 16.99 0.70
CA ARG A 109 3.64 17.78 -0.39
C ARG A 109 3.29 16.93 -1.61
N LYS A 110 4.20 16.05 -2.02
CA LYS A 110 4.01 15.17 -3.19
C LYS A 110 2.94 14.12 -2.97
N LEU A 111 2.82 13.58 -1.75
CA LEU A 111 1.74 12.67 -1.39
C LEU A 111 0.40 13.42 -1.37
N ALA A 112 0.34 14.62 -0.80
CA ALA A 112 -0.86 15.45 -0.82
C ALA A 112 -1.34 15.73 -2.27
N ALA A 113 -0.41 16.03 -3.17
CA ALA A 113 -0.72 16.18 -4.60
C ALA A 113 -1.22 14.88 -5.25
N MET A 114 -0.69 13.71 -4.85
CA MET A 114 -1.22 12.41 -5.29
C MET A 114 -2.68 12.22 -4.84
N HIS A 115 -2.98 12.52 -3.58
CA HIS A 115 -4.30 12.36 -2.99
C HIS A 115 -5.37 13.29 -3.61
N GLN A 116 -4.96 14.33 -4.34
CA GLN A 116 -5.89 15.17 -5.10
C GLN A 116 -6.39 14.48 -6.39
N ALA A 117 -5.76 13.39 -6.84
CA ALA A 117 -6.29 12.56 -7.91
C ALA A 117 -7.54 11.82 -7.43
N SER A 118 -8.68 12.10 -8.06
CA SER A 118 -9.99 11.59 -7.66
C SER A 118 -10.65 10.72 -8.73
N SER A 119 -11.72 10.02 -8.36
CA SER A 119 -12.50 9.14 -9.23
C SER A 119 -13.98 9.54 -9.19
N SER A 120 -14.59 9.61 -10.38
CA SER A 120 -16.04 9.83 -10.53
C SER A 120 -16.88 8.59 -10.23
N GLN A 121 -16.26 7.41 -10.09
CA GLN A 121 -16.95 6.15 -9.78
C GLN A 121 -17.20 5.93 -8.28
N GLY A 122 -16.69 6.81 -7.42
CA GLY A 122 -16.75 6.68 -5.97
C GLY A 122 -15.53 5.96 -5.39
N PHE A 123 -15.74 5.16 -4.36
CA PHE A 123 -14.70 4.47 -3.58
C PHE A 123 -14.51 3.03 -4.06
N GLY A 124 -13.27 2.57 -4.13
CA GLY A 124 -12.91 1.27 -4.69
C GLY A 124 -11.87 1.39 -5.80
N TRP A 125 -11.80 0.38 -6.66
CA TRP A 125 -10.82 0.32 -7.73
C TRP A 125 -11.21 -0.69 -8.81
N LYS A 126 -10.60 -0.58 -9.99
CA LYS A 126 -10.93 -1.39 -11.17
C LYS A 126 -10.78 -2.90 -10.98
N ILE A 127 -9.92 -3.33 -10.05
CA ILE A 127 -9.71 -4.73 -9.70
C ILE A 127 -9.50 -4.88 -8.19
N ASN A 128 -9.80 -6.07 -7.67
CA ASN A 128 -9.33 -6.46 -6.34
C ASN A 128 -7.81 -6.63 -6.38
N ASN A 129 -7.16 -6.29 -5.27
CA ASN A 129 -5.72 -6.47 -5.08
C ASN A 129 -5.48 -7.18 -3.74
N THR A 130 -4.31 -6.99 -3.13
CA THR A 130 -3.96 -7.59 -1.86
C THR A 130 -3.31 -6.57 -0.93
N ILE A 131 -3.48 -6.76 0.38
CA ILE A 131 -2.78 -6.04 1.44
C ILE A 131 -1.91 -7.06 2.21
N GLY A 132 -0.63 -7.13 1.85
CA GLY A 132 0.16 -8.34 2.08
C GLY A 132 -0.39 -9.50 1.24
N SER A 133 -0.65 -10.66 1.85
CA SER A 133 -1.28 -11.80 1.14
C SER A 133 -2.80 -11.88 1.31
N THR A 134 -3.40 -10.96 2.06
CA THR A 134 -4.85 -10.90 2.27
C THR A 134 -5.52 -10.25 1.05
N PRO A 135 -6.57 -10.86 0.46
CA PRO A 135 -7.35 -10.20 -0.60
C PRO A 135 -7.95 -8.89 -0.11
N GLN A 136 -7.86 -7.85 -0.92
CA GLN A 136 -8.48 -6.55 -0.65
C GLN A 136 -9.57 -6.31 -1.70
N ILE A 137 -10.82 -6.20 -1.21
CA ILE A 137 -12.00 -6.06 -2.06
C ILE A 137 -12.18 -4.59 -2.43
N ASN A 138 -12.32 -4.31 -3.73
CA ASN A 138 -12.33 -2.96 -4.29
C ASN A 138 -13.59 -2.67 -5.12
N THR A 139 -14.67 -3.42 -4.90
CA THR A 139 -15.96 -3.15 -5.55
C THR A 139 -16.37 -1.70 -5.36
N TRP A 140 -16.66 -1.01 -6.47
CA TRP A 140 -17.07 0.39 -6.47
C TRP A 140 -18.30 0.62 -5.58
N THR A 141 -18.21 1.61 -4.71
CA THR A 141 -19.24 1.99 -3.76
C THR A 141 -19.33 3.52 -3.72
N PRO A 142 -20.52 4.13 -3.79
CA PRO A 142 -20.65 5.59 -3.82
C PRO A 142 -20.38 6.26 -2.47
N ASP A 143 -20.52 5.51 -1.38
CA ASP A 143 -20.39 6.00 -0.01
C ASP A 143 -19.14 5.43 0.69
N TRP A 144 -18.36 6.30 1.33
CA TRP A 144 -17.12 5.90 2.00
C TRP A 144 -17.38 5.02 3.20
N THR A 145 -18.39 5.36 4.01
CA THR A 145 -18.70 4.62 5.23
C THR A 145 -19.16 3.20 4.90
N GLU A 146 -20.04 3.02 3.92
CA GLU A 146 -20.45 1.70 3.42
C GLU A 146 -19.23 0.92 2.92
N PHE A 147 -18.38 1.54 2.08
CA PHE A 147 -17.18 0.90 1.55
C PHE A 147 -16.27 0.41 2.67
N TYR A 148 -16.01 1.27 3.65
CA TYR A 148 -15.09 0.98 4.75
C TYR A 148 -15.64 -0.10 5.69
N ILE A 149 -16.94 -0.04 6.05
CA ILE A 149 -17.60 -1.07 6.86
C ILE A 149 -17.57 -2.42 6.15
N LYS A 150 -17.96 -2.47 4.88
CA LYS A 150 -18.16 -3.74 4.15
C LYS A 150 -16.87 -4.34 3.62
N HIS A 151 -16.07 -3.54 2.93
CA HIS A 151 -14.92 -4.00 2.14
C HIS A 151 -13.58 -3.83 2.86
N ARG A 152 -13.53 -3.13 4.01
CA ARG A 152 -12.35 -3.05 4.88
C ARG A 152 -12.59 -3.80 6.18
N LEU A 153 -13.14 -3.16 7.21
CA LEU A 153 -13.23 -3.74 8.56
C LEU A 153 -14.09 -5.02 8.60
N GLY A 154 -15.27 -5.01 8.00
CA GLY A 154 -16.18 -6.16 7.99
C GLY A 154 -15.55 -7.40 7.35
N TYR A 155 -14.82 -7.21 6.23
CA TYR A 155 -14.09 -8.29 5.57
C TYR A 155 -12.94 -8.81 6.45
N GLN A 156 -12.15 -7.92 7.07
CA GLN A 156 -11.07 -8.33 7.97
C GLN A 156 -11.59 -9.09 9.19
N PHE A 157 -12.72 -8.69 9.78
CA PHE A 157 -13.36 -9.44 10.87
C PHE A 157 -13.87 -10.80 10.42
N GLN A 158 -14.44 -10.90 9.21
CA GLN A 158 -14.88 -12.18 8.65
C GLN A 158 -13.71 -13.17 8.53
N LEU A 159 -12.57 -12.70 8.01
CA LEU A 159 -11.36 -13.51 7.93
C LEU A 159 -10.85 -13.88 9.33
N ALA A 160 -10.83 -12.92 10.25
CA ALA A 160 -10.32 -13.12 11.59
C ALA A 160 -11.13 -14.17 12.36
N ARG A 161 -12.46 -14.18 12.20
CA ARG A 161 -13.35 -15.20 12.77
C ARG A 161 -13.01 -16.60 12.28
N ARG A 162 -12.71 -16.77 10.98
CA ARG A 162 -12.30 -18.07 10.41
C ARG A 162 -10.97 -18.58 10.98
N ARG A 163 -10.14 -17.68 11.51
CA ARG A 163 -8.86 -17.99 12.17
C ARG A 163 -8.98 -18.08 13.70
N GLY A 164 -10.19 -18.07 14.25
CA GLY A 164 -10.43 -18.16 15.70
C GLY A 164 -10.26 -16.84 16.47
N GLY A 165 -10.19 -15.70 15.77
CA GLY A 165 -10.17 -14.38 16.41
C GLY A 165 -11.49 -14.05 17.11
N SER A 166 -11.39 -13.42 18.29
CA SER A 166 -12.54 -12.99 19.09
C SER A 166 -12.50 -11.48 19.33
N PHE A 167 -13.58 -10.79 18.94
CA PHE A 167 -13.74 -9.34 19.03
C PHE A 167 -15.14 -9.03 19.58
N PRO A 168 -15.35 -9.11 20.90
CA PRO A 168 -16.69 -9.05 21.49
C PRO A 168 -17.46 -7.76 21.18
N GLN A 169 -16.75 -6.65 21.01
CA GLN A 169 -17.36 -5.34 20.71
C GLN A 169 -17.46 -5.03 19.20
N GLN A 170 -17.24 -6.02 18.32
CA GLN A 170 -17.27 -5.84 16.86
C GLN A 170 -18.58 -5.20 16.39
N GLU A 171 -19.74 -5.73 16.81
CA GLU A 171 -21.04 -5.24 16.34
C GLU A 171 -21.30 -3.80 16.79
N LYS A 172 -20.95 -3.49 18.04
CA LYS A 172 -21.03 -2.14 18.60
C LYS A 172 -20.13 -1.17 17.83
N LEU A 173 -18.88 -1.55 17.55
CA LEU A 173 -17.97 -0.76 16.72
C LEU A 173 -18.57 -0.47 15.35
N LEU A 174 -19.02 -1.50 14.63
CA LEU A 174 -19.55 -1.34 13.27
C LEU A 174 -20.77 -0.41 13.25
N ALA A 175 -21.58 -0.42 14.30
CA ALA A 175 -22.72 0.49 14.45
C ALA A 175 -22.32 1.95 14.73
N THR A 176 -21.13 2.20 15.29
CA THR A 176 -20.61 3.55 15.60
C THR A 176 -19.87 4.21 14.41
N ILE A 177 -19.41 3.42 13.44
CA ILE A 177 -18.63 3.93 12.29
C ILE A 177 -19.35 5.04 11.49
N PRO A 178 -20.66 4.99 11.22
CA PRO A 178 -21.36 6.07 10.51
C PRO A 178 -21.20 7.45 11.16
N GLU A 179 -21.18 7.51 12.49
CA GLU A 179 -20.95 8.77 13.23
C GLU A 179 -19.48 9.19 13.17
N LEU A 180 -18.54 8.26 13.37
CA LEU A 180 -17.10 8.54 13.34
C LEU A 180 -16.60 9.00 11.97
N LEU A 181 -17.24 8.52 10.90
CA LEU A 181 -16.90 8.84 9.53
C LEU A 181 -17.83 9.90 8.91
N ALA A 182 -18.65 10.60 9.71
CA ALA A 182 -19.54 11.67 9.27
C ALA A 182 -18.78 12.95 8.88
N HIS A 183 -17.89 12.85 7.90
CA HIS A 183 -17.16 13.96 7.30
C HIS A 183 -17.24 13.85 5.77
N GLN A 184 -16.96 14.96 5.09
CA GLN A 184 -17.03 15.00 3.63
C GLN A 184 -15.77 14.36 3.05
N VAL A 185 -15.90 13.12 2.58
CA VAL A 185 -14.81 12.39 1.94
C VAL A 185 -14.89 12.56 0.43
N GLN A 186 -13.82 13.06 -0.18
CA GLN A 186 -13.62 12.93 -1.62
C GLN A 186 -12.80 11.66 -1.89
N PRO A 187 -13.16 10.83 -2.89
CA PRO A 187 -12.33 9.69 -3.26
C PRO A 187 -10.94 10.17 -3.67
N SER A 188 -9.92 9.74 -2.95
CA SER A 188 -8.51 10.04 -3.21
C SER A 188 -7.79 8.77 -3.61
N LEU A 189 -6.92 8.86 -4.62
CA LEU A 189 -6.01 7.76 -4.94
C LEU A 189 -5.03 7.56 -3.77
N VAL A 190 -5.21 6.48 -3.01
CA VAL A 190 -4.35 6.15 -1.86
C VAL A 190 -3.36 5.05 -2.23
N HIS A 191 -2.19 5.08 -1.61
CA HIS A 191 -1.20 4.01 -1.62
C HIS A 191 -1.78 2.74 -1.00
N GLY A 192 -2.49 2.85 0.13
CA GLY A 192 -3.22 1.77 0.80
C GLY A 192 -2.40 0.88 1.73
N ASP A 193 -1.07 1.03 1.73
CA ASP A 193 -0.14 0.36 2.66
C ASP A 193 1.08 1.25 2.98
N LEU A 194 0.84 2.53 3.30
CA LEU A 194 1.94 3.51 3.43
C LEU A 194 2.52 3.53 4.85
N TRP A 195 3.61 2.81 5.07
CA TRP A 195 4.37 2.79 6.33
C TRP A 195 5.87 2.88 6.05
N GLY A 196 6.70 2.89 7.11
CA GLY A 196 8.15 3.13 6.99
C GLY A 196 8.90 2.12 6.11
N GLY A 197 8.33 0.93 5.88
CA GLY A 197 8.88 -0.07 4.96
C GLY A 197 8.60 0.21 3.49
N ASN A 198 7.62 1.08 3.17
CA ASN A 198 7.09 1.32 1.82
C ASN A 198 7.30 2.78 1.35
N ALA A 199 8.10 3.55 2.09
CA ALA A 199 8.46 4.92 1.77
C ALA A 199 9.94 5.14 2.03
N GLY A 200 10.58 5.95 1.20
CA GLY A 200 12.00 6.27 1.33
C GLY A 200 12.42 7.44 0.48
N CYS A 201 13.73 7.61 0.34
CA CYS A 201 14.31 8.59 -0.57
C CYS A 201 15.33 7.88 -1.45
N THR A 202 15.48 8.34 -2.68
CA THR A 202 16.59 7.91 -3.54
C THR A 202 17.93 8.44 -2.98
N ALA A 203 19.04 7.97 -3.52
CA ALA A 203 20.38 8.47 -3.20
C ALA A 203 20.55 9.99 -3.47
N SER A 204 19.75 10.57 -4.38
CA SER A 204 19.70 12.02 -4.63
C SER A 204 18.76 12.78 -3.68
N GLY A 205 18.09 12.10 -2.75
CA GLY A 205 17.14 12.69 -1.81
C GLY A 205 15.73 12.90 -2.37
N GLU A 206 15.40 12.31 -3.52
CA GLU A 206 14.05 12.37 -4.11
C GLU A 206 13.09 11.44 -3.34
N PRO A 207 11.93 11.93 -2.85
CA PRO A 207 10.96 11.12 -2.15
C PRO A 207 10.32 10.06 -3.04
N VAL A 208 10.31 8.81 -2.59
CA VAL A 208 9.73 7.66 -3.29
C VAL A 208 8.84 6.83 -2.38
N ILE A 209 7.73 6.33 -2.93
CA ILE A 209 6.88 5.31 -2.30
C ILE A 209 6.76 4.10 -3.22
N PHE A 210 6.55 2.91 -2.63
CA PHE A 210 6.56 1.64 -3.33
C PHE A 210 5.75 0.58 -2.58
N ASP A 211 5.46 -0.53 -3.25
CA ASP A 211 4.68 -1.67 -2.72
C ASP A 211 3.24 -1.32 -2.32
N PRO A 212 2.42 -0.79 -3.26
CA PRO A 212 1.09 -0.30 -2.94
C PRO A 212 0.02 -1.39 -2.83
N ALA A 213 -1.03 -1.07 -2.07
CA ALA A 213 -2.31 -1.74 -2.07
C ALA A 213 -3.41 -0.76 -2.55
N THR A 214 -3.21 -0.18 -3.74
CA THR A 214 -3.94 0.99 -4.27
C THR A 214 -5.46 0.84 -4.35
N TYR A 215 -6.19 1.92 -4.05
CA TYR A 215 -7.61 2.12 -4.36
C TYR A 215 -7.97 3.61 -4.25
N PHE A 216 -9.21 3.98 -4.60
CA PHE A 216 -9.77 5.29 -4.25
C PHE A 216 -10.50 5.19 -2.91
N GLY A 217 -10.02 5.92 -1.91
CA GLY A 217 -10.50 5.89 -0.53
C GLY A 217 -10.47 7.26 0.12
N ASP A 218 -10.70 7.33 1.42
CA ASP A 218 -10.33 8.52 2.20
C ASP A 218 -8.79 8.61 2.27
N ARG A 219 -8.25 9.77 1.89
CA ARG A 219 -6.81 10.11 2.00
C ARG A 219 -6.23 9.89 3.41
N GLU A 220 -7.05 10.01 4.44
CA GLU A 220 -6.62 9.85 5.83
C GLU A 220 -6.15 8.43 6.16
N VAL A 221 -6.53 7.42 5.37
CA VAL A 221 -6.07 6.03 5.60
C VAL A 221 -4.56 5.88 5.45
N ASP A 222 -3.96 6.57 4.48
CA ASP A 222 -2.51 6.54 4.28
C ASP A 222 -1.80 7.29 5.39
N ILE A 223 -2.30 8.47 5.78
CA ILE A 223 -1.68 9.26 6.84
C ILE A 223 -1.74 8.52 8.17
N ALA A 224 -2.88 7.88 8.48
CA ALA A 224 -3.01 7.04 9.66
C ALA A 224 -1.98 5.91 9.70
N MET A 225 -1.76 5.24 8.57
CA MET A 225 -0.80 4.14 8.45
C MET A 225 0.65 4.62 8.64
N THR A 226 0.98 5.84 8.20
CA THR A 226 2.33 6.41 8.43
C THR A 226 2.66 6.56 9.91
N GLU A 227 1.65 6.72 10.77
CA GLU A 227 1.78 6.87 12.23
C GLU A 227 1.80 5.55 13.01
N LEU A 228 1.42 4.42 12.39
CA LEU A 228 1.18 3.16 13.10
C LEU A 228 2.47 2.45 13.55
N PHE A 229 3.53 2.48 12.72
CA PHE A 229 4.77 1.73 12.93
C PHE A 229 5.98 2.65 13.06
N GLY A 230 6.02 3.42 14.16
CA GLY A 230 7.14 4.30 14.49
C GLY A 230 7.03 5.74 13.99
N GLY A 231 6.07 6.02 13.11
CA GLY A 231 5.80 7.37 12.62
C GLY A 231 6.78 7.85 11.55
N PHE A 232 6.31 8.68 10.63
CA PHE A 232 7.19 9.48 9.79
C PHE A 232 7.75 10.70 10.55
N PRO A 233 8.84 11.34 10.08
CA PRO A 233 9.34 12.57 10.69
C PRO A 233 8.33 13.71 10.65
N ALA A 234 8.36 14.61 11.64
CA ALA A 234 7.44 15.76 11.73
C ALA A 234 7.37 16.61 10.45
N ALA A 235 8.50 16.73 9.74
CA ALA A 235 8.59 17.45 8.46
C ALA A 235 7.63 16.91 7.40
N PHE A 236 7.39 15.59 7.35
CA PHE A 236 6.42 14.99 6.43
C PHE A 236 5.01 15.51 6.67
N TYR A 237 4.53 15.46 7.92
CA TYR A 237 3.18 15.92 8.24
C TYR A 237 3.03 17.43 8.02
N LYS A 238 4.08 18.21 8.27
CA LYS A 238 4.11 19.64 7.95
C LYS A 238 3.87 19.85 6.45
N GLY A 239 4.67 19.21 5.60
CA GLY A 239 4.55 19.33 4.14
C GLY A 239 3.20 18.86 3.61
N TYR A 240 2.65 17.77 4.16
CA TYR A 240 1.33 17.29 3.77
C TYR A 240 0.22 18.30 4.11
N ASN A 241 0.21 18.79 5.36
CA ASN A 241 -0.82 19.73 5.83
C ASN A 241 -0.72 21.13 5.21
N GLU A 242 0.44 21.52 4.66
CA GLU A 242 0.57 22.74 3.86
C GLU A 242 -0.23 22.68 2.55
N VAL A 243 -0.38 21.49 1.95
CA VAL A 243 -1.02 21.30 0.63
C VAL A 243 -2.45 20.79 0.77
N PHE A 244 -2.67 19.81 1.65
CA PHE A 244 -3.98 19.19 1.86
C PHE A 244 -4.24 18.97 3.36
N PRO A 245 -4.59 20.04 4.11
CA PRO A 245 -4.80 19.98 5.56
C PRO A 245 -5.74 18.87 6.00
N LEU A 246 -5.42 18.17 7.08
CA LEU A 246 -6.32 17.19 7.72
C LEU A 246 -7.47 17.88 8.46
N ASP A 247 -8.62 17.23 8.52
CA ASP A 247 -9.77 17.77 9.23
C ASP A 247 -9.65 17.56 10.75
N ALA A 248 -10.30 18.43 11.54
CA ALA A 248 -10.20 18.42 13.01
C ALA A 248 -10.61 17.09 13.70
N GLY A 249 -11.33 16.20 13.01
CA GLY A 249 -11.72 14.87 13.50
C GLY A 249 -10.70 13.73 13.23
N TYR A 250 -9.57 14.05 12.59
CA TYR A 250 -8.59 13.04 12.16
C TYR A 250 -8.10 12.14 13.30
N GLU A 251 -7.83 12.68 14.50
CA GLU A 251 -7.28 11.87 15.61
C GLU A 251 -8.17 10.68 16.00
N GLN A 252 -9.49 10.85 15.93
CA GLN A 252 -10.45 9.77 16.20
C GLN A 252 -10.48 8.77 15.04
N ARG A 253 -10.53 9.27 13.79
CA ARG A 253 -10.57 8.44 12.58
C ARG A 253 -9.28 7.66 12.35
N LYS A 254 -8.12 8.21 12.72
CA LYS A 254 -6.81 7.56 12.68
C LYS A 254 -6.81 6.22 13.41
N THR A 255 -7.37 6.17 14.61
CA THR A 255 -7.43 4.92 15.39
C THR A 255 -8.31 3.88 14.69
N LEU A 256 -9.42 4.31 14.10
CA LEU A 256 -10.29 3.46 13.29
C LEU A 256 -9.59 2.97 12.02
N TYR A 257 -8.91 3.84 11.28
CA TYR A 257 -8.16 3.49 10.08
C TYR A 257 -7.02 2.51 10.37
N ASN A 258 -6.29 2.71 11.45
CA ASN A 258 -5.23 1.79 11.85
C ASN A 258 -5.76 0.43 12.34
N LEU A 259 -6.99 0.35 12.85
CA LEU A 259 -7.60 -0.93 13.24
C LEU A 259 -7.68 -1.89 12.03
N TYR A 260 -7.93 -1.39 10.81
CA TYR A 260 -7.92 -2.20 9.60
C TYR A 260 -6.57 -2.93 9.41
N HIS A 261 -5.46 -2.21 9.55
CA HIS A 261 -4.13 -2.79 9.40
C HIS A 261 -3.80 -3.75 10.55
N ILE A 262 -4.20 -3.47 11.79
CA ILE A 262 -3.98 -4.39 12.92
C ILE A 262 -4.80 -5.68 12.78
N LEU A 263 -6.05 -5.61 12.30
CA LEU A 263 -6.81 -6.81 11.96
C LEU A 263 -6.17 -7.59 10.81
N ASN A 264 -5.63 -6.90 9.80
CA ASN A 264 -4.86 -7.55 8.73
C ASN A 264 -3.62 -8.27 9.28
N HIS A 265 -2.87 -7.64 10.18
CA HIS A 265 -1.72 -8.25 10.84
C HIS A 265 -2.11 -9.46 11.69
N PHE A 266 -3.24 -9.41 12.40
CA PHE A 266 -3.81 -10.59 13.05
C PHE A 266 -4.12 -11.69 12.02
N ASN A 267 -4.71 -11.35 10.89
CA ASN A 267 -5.04 -12.33 9.84
C ASN A 267 -3.79 -12.95 9.20
N LEU A 268 -2.67 -12.23 9.12
CA LEU A 268 -1.42 -12.74 8.55
C LEU A 268 -0.58 -13.50 9.58
N PHE A 269 -0.48 -12.99 10.80
CA PHE A 269 0.53 -13.40 11.79
C PHE A 269 -0.07 -13.90 13.12
N GLY A 270 -1.36 -13.68 13.37
CA GLY A 270 -2.04 -14.09 14.59
C GLY A 270 -1.51 -13.41 15.85
N GLY A 271 -1.48 -14.13 16.97
CA GLY A 271 -0.80 -13.70 18.20
C GLY A 271 -1.33 -12.39 18.81
N GLY A 272 -0.41 -11.54 19.27
CA GLY A 272 -0.69 -10.33 20.06
C GLY A 272 -1.55 -9.27 19.36
N TYR A 273 -1.69 -9.35 18.03
CA TYR A 273 -2.50 -8.41 17.25
C TYR A 273 -4.00 -8.49 17.58
N ALA A 274 -4.52 -9.65 18.03
CA ALA A 274 -5.91 -9.74 18.49
C ALA A 274 -6.15 -8.89 19.74
N SER A 275 -5.24 -8.97 20.72
CA SER A 275 -5.31 -8.15 21.94
C SER A 275 -5.13 -6.67 21.64
N GLN A 276 -4.27 -6.33 20.68
CA GLN A 276 -4.10 -4.95 20.23
C GLN A 276 -5.37 -4.41 19.56
N ALA A 277 -5.97 -5.16 18.64
CA ALA A 277 -7.23 -4.79 17.99
C ALA A 277 -8.33 -4.57 19.04
N ASN A 278 -8.52 -5.49 19.99
CA ASN A 278 -9.52 -5.30 21.04
C ASN A 278 -9.30 -4.02 21.86
N ARG A 279 -8.05 -3.69 22.24
CA ARG A 279 -7.76 -2.41 22.93
C ARG A 279 -8.10 -1.19 22.08
N MET A 280 -7.83 -1.24 20.78
CA MET A 280 -8.20 -0.15 19.86
C MET A 280 -9.71 -0.01 19.73
N ILE A 281 -10.44 -1.13 19.67
CA ILE A 281 -11.91 -1.12 19.67
C ILE A 281 -12.43 -0.50 20.96
N ASP A 282 -11.89 -0.89 22.12
CA ASP A 282 -12.27 -0.32 23.41
C ASP A 282 -11.97 1.18 23.49
N GLN A 283 -10.88 1.65 22.86
CA GLN A 283 -10.53 3.07 22.79
C GLN A 283 -11.51 3.86 21.92
N ILE A 284 -11.92 3.31 20.78
CA ILE A 284 -12.86 3.96 19.86
C ILE A 284 -14.27 4.08 20.49
N LEU A 285 -14.65 3.12 21.35
CA LEU A 285 -15.99 3.05 21.95
C LEU A 285 -16.13 3.77 23.30
N ARG A 286 -15.10 4.49 23.75
CA ARG A 286 -15.12 5.33 24.95
C ARG A 286 -15.62 6.73 24.61
#